data_AF-I4GYT5-F1
#
_entry.id   AF-I4GYT5-F1
#
_cell.length_a   1.000
_cell.length_b   1.000
_cell.length_c   1.000
_cell.angle_alpha   90.00
_cell.angle_beta   90.00
_cell.angle_gamma   90.00
#
_symmetry.space_group_name_H-M   'P 1'
#
loop_
_entity.id
_entity.type
_entity.pdbx_description
1 polymer ?
#
loop_
_entity_poly.entity_id
_entity_poly.type
_entity_poly.pdbx_seq_one_letter_code
_entity_poly.pdbx_strand_id
1 'polypeptide(L)' 'MIDHKSAAQSQKSMQVEELKQLYDQDFVLWIERTTEQIRRGEIKNLDWEHLLTEIEDLGREQRNQVESYLIQTVKHL' A
#
# COMPACT_ATOMS: atom_id res chain seq x y z
N MET A 1 -35.12 14.27 -10.89
CA MET A 1 -34.54 13.88 -9.60
C MET A 1 -33.11 13.43 -9.91
N ILE A 2 -32.10 14.27 -9.63
CA ILE A 2 -30.71 13.95 -9.95
C ILE A 2 -30.15 13.19 -8.74
N ASP A 3 -29.79 11.93 -8.94
CA ASP A 3 -29.33 11.05 -7.86
C ASP A 3 -27.97 11.49 -7.31
N HIS A 4 -27.97 12.10 -6.13
CA HIS A 4 -26.76 12.54 -5.40
C HIS A 4 -25.79 11.39 -5.05
N LYS A 5 -26.20 10.12 -5.18
CA LYS A 5 -25.34 8.94 -4.97
C LYS A 5 -24.29 8.75 -6.08
N SER A 6 -24.60 9.17 -7.31
CA SER A 6 -23.75 8.92 -8.48
C SER A 6 -22.46 9.75 -8.43
N ALA A 7 -22.53 11.01 -8.01
CA ALA A 7 -21.35 11.90 -7.92
C ALA A 7 -20.34 11.45 -6.85
N ALA A 8 -20.82 10.97 -5.69
CA ALA A 8 -19.96 10.50 -4.60
C ALA A 8 -19.21 9.20 -4.95
N GLN A 9 -19.78 8.33 -5.79
CA GLN A 9 -19.09 7.13 -6.26
C GLN A 9 -18.03 7.43 -7.32
N SER A 10 -18.30 8.35 -8.25
CA SER A 10 -17.32 8.77 -9.25
C SER A 10 -16.11 9.48 -8.63
N GLN A 11 -16.35 10.34 -7.63
CA GLN A 11 -15.27 11.05 -6.92
C GLN A 11 -14.39 10.09 -6.10
N LYS A 12 -15.01 9.05 -5.55
CA LYS A 12 -14.37 8.00 -4.77
C LYS A 12 -13.42 7.14 -5.61
N SER A 13 -13.84 6.75 -6.81
CA SER A 13 -13.00 6.03 -7.77
C SER A 13 -11.82 6.86 -8.27
N MET A 14 -11.99 8.18 -8.43
CA MET A 14 -10.92 9.08 -8.89
C MET A 14 -9.82 9.26 -7.84
N GLN A 15 -10.15 9.23 -6.54
CA GLN A 15 -9.17 9.30 -5.45
C GLN A 15 -8.28 8.05 -5.36
N VAL A 16 -8.85 6.86 -5.63
CA VAL A 16 -8.06 5.61 -5.65
C VAL A 16 -7.05 5.64 -6.79
N GLU A 17 -7.44 6.16 -7.96
CA GLU A 17 -6.54 6.27 -9.11
C GLU A 17 -5.40 7.27 -8.85
N GLU A 18 -5.68 8.38 -8.15
CA GLU A 18 -4.63 9.31 -7.72
C GLU A 18 -3.65 8.67 -6.75
N LEU A 19 -4.13 7.83 -5.80
CA LEU A 19 -3.24 7.07 -4.94
C LEU A 19 -2.38 6.10 -5.75
N LYS A 20 -2.95 5.37 -6.71
CA LYS A 20 -2.17 4.48 -7.59
C LYS A 20 -1.07 5.22 -8.33
N GLN A 21 -1.35 6.40 -8.84
CA GLN A 21 -0.34 7.23 -9.51
C GLN A 21 0.77 7.70 -8.57
N LEU A 22 0.45 7.98 -7.30
CA LEU A 22 1.43 8.36 -6.29
C LEU A 22 2.38 7.22 -5.95
N TYR A 23 1.93 5.96 -6.00
CA TYR A 23 2.81 4.81 -5.77
C TYR A 23 4.05 4.86 -6.69
N ASP A 24 3.84 5.13 -7.98
CA ASP A 24 4.91 5.19 -8.98
C ASP A 24 5.72 6.50 -8.95
N GLN A 25 5.07 7.63 -8.65
CA GLN A 25 5.65 8.96 -8.79
C GLN A 25 6.32 9.47 -7.51
N ASP A 26 5.72 9.18 -6.36
CA ASP A 26 6.18 9.64 -5.04
C ASP A 26 5.73 8.64 -3.96
N PHE A 27 6.49 7.56 -3.86
CA PHE A 27 6.23 6.47 -2.91
C PHE A 27 6.13 6.95 -1.45
N VAL A 28 6.92 7.95 -1.05
CA VAL A 28 6.88 8.49 0.32
C VAL A 28 5.53 9.16 0.57
N LEU A 29 5.08 10.01 -0.36
CA LEU A 29 3.79 10.66 -0.27
C LEU A 29 2.64 9.65 -0.33
N TRP A 30 2.77 8.57 -1.11
CA TRP A 30 1.81 7.47 -1.13
C TRP A 30 1.66 6.80 0.24
N ILE A 31 2.78 6.48 0.91
CA ILE A 31 2.77 5.90 2.27
C ILE A 31 2.09 6.85 3.26
N GLU A 32 2.44 8.13 3.25
CA GLU A 32 1.87 9.13 4.16
C GLU A 32 0.35 9.23 4.01
N ARG A 33 -0.13 9.36 2.76
CA ARG A 33 -1.57 9.46 2.46
C ARG A 33 -2.32 8.18 2.80
N THR A 34 -1.77 7.02 2.43
CA THR A 34 -2.36 5.71 2.71
C THR A 34 -2.48 5.48 4.22
N THR A 35 -1.44 5.80 4.98
CA THR A 35 -1.43 5.67 6.45
C THR A 35 -2.43 6.61 7.12
N GLU A 36 -2.54 7.85 6.64
CA GLU A 36 -3.50 8.82 7.17
C GLU A 36 -4.96 8.38 6.92
N GLN A 37 -5.26 7.84 5.74
CA GLN A 37 -6.59 7.28 5.45
C GLN A 37 -6.93 6.08 6.35
N ILE A 38 -5.96 5.19 6.60
CA ILE A 38 -6.12 4.08 7.54
C ILE A 38 -6.41 4.59 8.95
N ARG A 39 -5.65 5.59 9.44
CA ARG A 39 -5.86 6.20 10.77
C ARG A 39 -7.24 6.83 10.91
N ARG A 40 -7.78 7.41 9.84
CA ARG A 40 -9.13 8.00 9.79
C ARG A 40 -10.25 6.97 9.62
N GLY A 41 -9.91 5.69 9.43
CA GLY A 41 -10.89 4.63 9.17
C GLY A 41 -11.48 4.66 7.75
N GLU A 42 -10.86 5.39 6.82
CA GLU A 42 -11.30 5.57 5.43
C GLU A 42 -10.85 4.42 4.52
N ILE A 43 -11.06 3.18 4.98
CA ILE A 43 -10.56 1.94 4.34
C ILE A 43 -11.24 1.60 3.01
N LYS A 44 -12.34 2.28 2.65
CA LYS A 44 -13.11 1.94 1.45
C LYS A 44 -12.45 2.42 0.14
N ASN A 45 -11.38 3.21 0.23
CA ASN A 45 -10.72 3.94 -0.86
C ASN A 45 -9.22 3.79 -0.89
N LEU A 46 -8.72 2.73 -0.28
CA LEU A 46 -7.30 2.48 -0.31
C LEU A 46 -6.92 1.84 -1.64
N ASP A 47 -5.68 2.09 -1.99
CA ASP A 47 -5.00 1.37 -3.03
C ASP A 47 -4.58 -0.02 -2.52
N TRP A 48 -5.57 -0.91 -2.43
CA TRP A 48 -5.42 -2.23 -1.85
C TRP A 48 -4.45 -3.14 -2.60
N GLU A 49 -4.28 -2.90 -3.90
CA GLU A 49 -3.38 -3.66 -4.75
C GLU A 49 -1.94 -3.41 -4.33
N HIS A 50 -1.49 -2.16 -4.37
CA HIS A 50 -0.14 -1.80 -3.95
C HIS A 50 0.08 -2.02 -2.44
N LEU A 51 -0.92 -1.75 -1.59
CA LEU A 51 -0.81 -2.03 -0.15
C LEU A 51 -0.59 -3.51 0.15
N LEU A 52 -1.28 -4.41 -0.57
CA LEU A 52 -1.08 -5.85 -0.40
C LEU A 52 0.31 -6.28 -0.87
N THR A 53 0.75 -5.79 -2.03
CA THR A 53 2.10 -6.05 -2.56
C THR A 53 3.17 -5.67 -1.56
N GLU A 54 3.12 -4.46 -1.00
CA GLU A 54 4.11 -4.02 0.00
C GLU A 54 4.08 -4.88 1.27
N ILE A 55 2.90 -5.31 1.74
CA ILE A 55 2.80 -6.20 2.90
C ILE A 55 3.39 -7.59 2.60
N GLU A 56 3.13 -8.13 1.41
CA GLU A 56 3.68 -9.42 0.97
C GLU A 56 5.20 -9.36 0.80
N ASP A 57 5.69 -8.27 0.22
CA ASP A 57 7.12 -8.05 -0.01
C ASP A 57 7.88 -7.82 1.30
N LEU A 58 7.31 -7.09 2.27
CA LEU A 58 7.86 -7.01 3.63
C LEU A 58 7.99 -8.41 4.27
N GLY A 59 6.97 -9.26 4.11
CA GLY A 59 7.00 -10.63 4.60
C GLY A 59 8.05 -11.52 3.91
N ARG A 60 8.33 -11.26 2.63
CA ARG A 60 9.37 -11.93 1.85
C ARG A 60 10.77 -11.44 2.23
N GLU A 61 10.96 -10.13 2.34
CA GLU A 61 12.23 -9.52 2.71
C GLU A 61 12.69 -10.02 4.08
N GLN A 62 11.81 -10.02 5.08
CA GLN A 62 12.14 -10.50 6.42
C GLN A 62 12.56 -11.98 6.42
N ARG A 63 11.89 -12.84 5.62
CA ARG A 63 12.30 -14.25 5.47
C ARG A 63 13.67 -14.38 4.80
N ASN A 64 13.90 -13.62 3.73
CA ASN A 64 15.17 -13.61 3.01
C ASN A 64 16.32 -13.09 3.88
N GLN A 65 16.08 -12.09 4.72
CA GLN A 65 17.07 -11.57 5.66
C GLN A 65 17.45 -12.64 6.70
N VAL A 66 16.47 -13.33 7.27
CA VAL A 66 16.70 -14.45 8.21
C VAL A 66 17.48 -15.57 7.54
N GLU A 67 17.12 -15.95 6.31
CA GLU A 67 17.84 -16.97 5.54
C GLU A 67 19.28 -16.55 5.23
N SER A 68 19.50 -15.31 4.79
CA SER A 68 20.82 -14.76 4.51
C SER A 68 21.71 -14.77 5.76
N TYR A 69 21.17 -14.36 6.92
CA TYR A 69 21.90 -14.41 8.19
C TYR A 69 22.22 -15.83 8.63
N LEU A 70 21.31 -16.78 8.41
CA LEU A 70 21.55 -18.19 8.68
C LEU A 70 22.68 -18.74 7.79
N ILE A 71 22.63 -18.45 6.49
CA ILE A 71 23.67 -18.84 5.52
C ILE A 71 25.03 -18.24 5.91
N GLN A 72 25.08 -16.95 6.27
CA GLN A 72 26.32 -16.30 6.71
C GLN A 72 26.88 -16.96 7.97
N THR A 73 26.03 -17.24 8.96
CA THR A 73 26.46 -17.88 10.21
C THR A 73 27.02 -19.27 9.94
N VAL A 74 26.35 -20.10 9.14
CA VAL A 74 26.83 -21.44 8.78
C VAL A 74 28.11 -21.40 7.94
N LYS A 75 28.30 -20.40 7.08
CA LYS A 75 29.54 -20.23 6.30
C LYS A 75 30.77 -19.89 7.13
N HIS A 76 30.59 -19.34 8.33
CA HIS A 76 31.67 -18.96 9.23
C HIS A 76 31.94 -19.99 10.34
N LEU A 77 31.27 -21.15 10.28
CA LEU A 77 31.55 -22.36 11.07
C LEU A 77 32.47 -23.30 10.29
#